data_AF-A0A838WEV0-F1
#
_entry.id   AF-A0A838WEV0-F1
#
_cell.length_a   1.000
_cell.length_b   1.000
_cell.length_c   1.000
_cell.angle_alpha   90.00
_cell.angle_beta   90.00
_cell.angle_gamma   90.00
#
_symmetry.space_group_name_H-M   'P 1'
#
loop_
_entity.id
_entity.type
_entity.pdbx_description
1 polymer ?
#
loop_
_entity_poly.entity_id
_entity_poly.type
_entity_poly.pdbx_seq_one_letter_code
_entity_poly.pdbx_strand_id
1 'polypeptide(L)' 'MAKLFSSEVAQRIASRCIDLHGGYGFTKEYPVEKFYRDSKIGTIYEGTSNMQLRTIAKNLLR' A
#
# COMPACT_ATOMS: atom_id res chain seq x y z
N MET A 1 11.38 -4.42 7.75
CA MET A 1 10.31 -3.71 8.49
C MET A 1 9.84 -2.46 7.75
N ALA A 2 10.71 -1.51 7.41
CA ALA A 2 10.32 -0.26 6.74
C ALA A 2 9.44 -0.45 5.49
N LYS A 3 9.85 -1.32 4.56
CA LYS A 3 9.10 -1.61 3.33
C LYS A 3 7.67 -2.10 3.58
N LEU A 4 7.50 -3.05 4.50
CA LEU A 4 6.18 -3.58 4.88
C LEU A 4 5.28 -2.46 5.37
N PHE A 5 5.79 -1.66 6.32
CA PHE A 5 5.03 -0.57 6.91
C PHE A 5 4.68 0.52 5.89
N SER A 6 5.66 1.00 5.12
CA SER A 6 5.44 2.10 4.18
C SER A 6 4.49 1.71 3.05
N SER A 7 4.58 0.48 2.52
CA SER A 7 3.68 0.01 1.47
C SER A 7 2.22 -0.15 1.94
N GLU A 8 2.00 -0.68 3.14
CA GLU A 8 0.64 -0.79 3.72
C GLU A 8 0.06 0.59 4.05
N VAL A 9 0.87 1.50 4.57
CA VAL A 9 0.45 2.88 4.85
C VAL A 9 0.08 3.60 3.55
N ALA A 10 0.91 3.50 2.50
CA ALA A 10 0.64 4.14 1.22
C ALA A 10 -0.71 3.68 0.64
N GLN A 11 -0.97 2.36 0.63
CA GLN A 11 -2.23 1.82 0.15
C GLN A 11 -3.43 2.29 0.98
N ARG A 12 -3.31 2.25 2.31
CA ARG A 12 -4.38 2.67 3.23
C ARG A 12 -4.72 4.15 3.08
N ILE A 13 -3.71 5.01 2.96
CA ILE A 13 -3.92 6.45 2.82
C ILE A 13 -4.49 6.77 1.44
N ALA A 14 -3.96 6.20 0.36
CA ALA A 14 -4.51 6.40 -0.97
C ALA A 14 -5.99 5.98 -1.07
N SER A 15 -6.36 4.85 -0.44
CA SER A 15 -7.77 4.41 -0.35
C SER A 15 -8.64 5.43 0.38
N ARG A 16 -8.19 5.96 1.53
CA ARG A 16 -8.94 6.99 2.27
C ARG A 16 -9.08 8.29 1.48
N CYS A 17 -8.09 8.63 0.67
CA CYS A 17 -8.19 9.79 -0.20
C CYS A 17 -9.26 9.59 -1.29
N ILE A 18 -9.44 8.37 -1.82
CA ILE A 18 -10.55 8.06 -2.73
C ILE A 18 -11.88 8.30 -2.01
N ASP A 19 -12.04 7.75 -0.80
CA ASP A 19 -13.27 7.91 -0.01
C ASP A 19 -13.60 9.39 0.24
N LEU A 20 -12.59 10.21 0.54
CA LEU A 20 -12.74 11.65 0.77
C LEU A 20 -13.25 12.39 -0.48
N HIS A 21 -12.85 11.96 -1.69
CA HIS A 21 -13.31 12.56 -2.94
C HIS A 21 -14.67 12.01 -3.41
N GLY A 22 -15.22 11.00 -2.74
CA GLY A 22 -16.47 10.35 -3.14
C GLY A 22 -16.39 9.78 -4.56
N GLY A 23 -17.46 9.96 -5.35
CA GLY A 23 -17.51 9.47 -6.73
C GLY A 23 -16.39 10.04 -7.63
N TYR A 24 -15.97 11.28 -7.39
CA TYR A 24 -14.85 11.90 -8.10
C TYR A 24 -13.50 11.24 -7.79
N GLY A 25 -13.39 10.54 -6.64
CA GLY A 25 -12.20 9.79 -6.28
C GLY A 25 -11.92 8.59 -7.19
N PHE A 26 -12.90 8.16 -7.98
CA PHE A 26 -12.76 7.09 -8.96
C PHE A 26 -12.62 7.60 -10.40
N THR A 27 -12.79 8.90 -10.65
CA THR A 27 -12.60 9.47 -11.99
C THR A 27 -11.14 9.82 -12.21
N LYS A 28 -10.72 9.90 -13.48
CA LYS A 28 -9.37 10.32 -13.86
C LYS A 28 -9.16 11.84 -13.81
N GLU A 29 -10.17 12.58 -13.35
CA GLU A 29 -10.10 14.04 -13.19
C GLU A 29 -9.17 14.42 -12.02
N TYR A 30 -9.13 13.58 -10.98
CA TYR A 30 -8.24 13.73 -9.83
C TYR A 30 -7.21 12.59 -9.78
N PRO A 31 -5.96 12.85 -9.34
CA PRO A 31 -4.89 11.86 -9.38
C PRO A 31 -5.03 10.74 -8.33
N VAL A 32 -6.01 10.83 -7.44
CA VAL A 32 -6.14 9.95 -6.28
C VAL A 32 -6.39 8.48 -6.65
N GLU A 33 -7.16 8.23 -7.72
CA GLU A 33 -7.37 6.88 -8.25
C GLU A 33 -6.04 6.26 -8.72
N LYS A 34 -5.21 7.07 -9.38
CA LYS A 34 -3.89 6.65 -9.85
C LYS A 34 -2.98 6.32 -8.69
N PHE A 35 -2.96 7.15 -7.64
CA PHE A 35 -2.14 6.87 -6.45
C PHE A 35 -2.56 5.59 -5.74
N TYR A 36 -3.86 5.29 -5.69
CA TYR A 36 -4.32 4.01 -5.13
C TYR A 36 -3.84 2.83 -5.98
N ARG A 37 -4.00 2.88 -7.31
CA ARG A 37 -3.49 1.83 -8.22
C ARG A 37 -1.98 1.64 -8.09
N ASP A 38 -1.23 2.73 -8.08
CA ASP A 38 0.23 2.70 -7.98
C ASP A 38 0.69 2.17 -6.61
N SER A 39 0.01 2.53 -5.52
CA SER A 39 0.36 2.06 -4.17
C SER A 39 0.20 0.55 -4.00
N LYS A 40 -0.71 -0.08 -4.75
CA LYS A 40 -1.03 -1.51 -4.61
C LYS A 40 0.18 -2.40 -4.87
N ILE A 41 1.02 -2.04 -5.84
CA ILE A 41 2.19 -2.83 -6.22
C ILE A 41 3.21 -2.94 -5.09
N GLY A 42 3.27 -1.94 -4.19
CA GLY A 42 4.22 -1.87 -3.08
C GLY A 42 4.15 -3.07 -2.13
N THR A 43 2.96 -3.66 -1.97
CA THR A 43 2.70 -4.85 -1.14
C THR A 43 3.02 -6.18 -1.83
N ILE A 44 3.35 -6.16 -3.13
CA ILE A 44 3.48 -7.35 -3.98
C ILE A 44 4.92 -7.49 -4.51
N TYR A 45 5.44 -6.45 -5.17
CA TYR A 45 6.77 -6.50 -5.80
C TYR A 45 7.89 -6.55 -4.77
N GLU A 46 9.09 -6.99 -5.15
CA GLU A 46 10.28 -7.07 -4.27
C GLU A 46 10.05 -7.85 -2.96
N GLY A 47 9.15 -8.84 -3.00
CA GLY A 47 8.72 -9.62 -1.85
C GLY A 47 7.44 -9.10 -1.22
N THR A 48 6.42 -9.95 -1.21
CA THR A 48 5.07 -9.64 -0.71
C THR A 48 5.07 -9.31 0.78
N SER A 49 3.99 -8.69 1.29
CA SER A 49 3.84 -8.42 2.74
C SER A 49 4.06 -9.67 3.59
N ASN A 50 3.55 -10.83 3.16
CA ASN A 50 3.74 -12.10 3.86
C ASN A 50 5.20 -12.58 3.86
N MET A 51 5.92 -12.38 2.75
CA MET A 51 7.36 -12.67 2.71
C MET A 51 8.15 -11.75 3.65
N GLN A 52 7.80 -10.46 3.70
CA GLN A 52 8.41 -9.52 4.63
C GLN A 52 8.16 -9.93 6.09
N LEU A 53 6.91 -10.26 6.44
CA LEU A 53 6.53 -10.76 7.77
C LEU A 53 7.30 -12.03 8.14
N ARG A 54 7.40 -13.00 7.23
CA ARG A 54 8.17 -14.23 7.45
C ARG A 54 9.64 -13.94 7.75
N THR A 55 10.27 -13.04 7.00
CA THR A 55 11.67 -12.65 7.21
C THR A 55 11.85 -11.92 8.55
N ILE A 56 10.92 -11.02 8.90
CA ILE A 56 10.93 -10.33 10.20
C ILE A 56 10.82 -11.34 11.34
N ALA A 57 9.86 -12.28 11.27
CA ALA A 57 9.68 -13.32 12.27
C ALA A 57 10.95 -14.17 12.46
N LYS A 58 11.59 -14.57 11.34
CA LYS A 58 12.88 -15.29 11.39
C LYS A 58 14.00 -14.52 12.09
N ASN A 59 14.04 -13.19 11.93
CA ASN A 59 15.05 -12.35 12.57
C ASN A 59 14.77 -12.07 14.04
N LEU A 60 13.49 -12.10 14.45
CA LEU A 60 13.08 -11.90 15.85
C LEU A 60 13.20 -13.18 16.69
N LEU A 61 13.01 -14.35 16.08
CA LEU A 61 13.08 -15.66 16.73
C LEU A 61 14.49 -16.27 16.69
N ARG A 62 15.49 -15.47 16.33
CA ARG A 62 16.89 -15.85 16.28
C ARG A 62 17.60 -15.42 17.56
#